data_AF-A0A819TIH6-F1
#
_entry.id   AF-A0A819TIH6-F1
#
_cell.length_a   1.000
_cell.length_b   1.000
_cell.length_c   1.000
_cell.angle_alpha   90.00
_cell.angle_beta   90.00
_cell.angle_gamma   90.00
#
_symmetry.space_group_name_H-M   'P 1'
#
loop_
_entity.id
_entity.type
_entity.pdbx_description
1 polymer ?
#
loop_
_entity_poly.entity_id
_entity_poly.type
_entity_poly.pdbx_seq_one_letter_code
_entity_poly.pdbx_strand_id
1 'polypeptide(L)'
;MLKPFIEKFTTKVPKPPIRELLELEPETVKFEKPERLLDGRIRVTVEIIGKGLFKFKGAERNYRIAKNAAAKCALKKLSRLD
;
A
#
# COMPACT_ATOMS: atom_id res chain seq x y z
N MET A 1 -13.83 26.64 7.11
CA MET A 1 -12.82 25.81 7.82
C MET A 1 -13.40 24.44 8.13
N LEU A 2 -12.57 23.38 8.11
CA LEU A 2 -12.75 21.95 8.48
C LEU A 2 -14.08 21.22 8.19
N LYS A 3 -15.25 21.82 8.45
CA LYS A 3 -16.60 21.29 8.19
C LYS A 3 -16.76 20.56 6.84
N PRO A 4 -16.35 21.11 5.68
CA PRO A 4 -16.48 20.40 4.41
C PRO A 4 -15.60 19.14 4.32
N PHE A 5 -14.45 19.10 5.01
CA PHE A 5 -13.60 17.91 5.06
C PHE A 5 -14.18 16.86 6.02
N ILE A 6 -14.70 17.29 7.16
CA ILE A 6 -15.37 16.42 8.13
C ILE A 6 -16.56 15.74 7.45
N GLU A 7 -17.48 16.50 6.84
CA GLU A 7 -18.65 15.97 6.14
C GLU A 7 -18.26 14.97 5.04
N LYS A 8 -17.21 15.29 4.26
CA LYS A 8 -16.70 14.39 3.21
C LYS A 8 -16.15 13.08 3.76
N PHE A 9 -15.34 13.12 4.82
CA PHE A 9 -14.70 11.93 5.36
C PHE A 9 -15.60 11.13 6.32
N THR A 10 -16.65 11.74 6.87
CA THR A 10 -17.71 11.05 7.61
C THR A 10 -18.65 10.30 6.67
N THR A 11 -18.99 10.88 5.51
CA THR A 11 -19.86 10.22 4.51
C THR A 11 -19.13 9.14 3.72
N LYS A 12 -17.86 9.36 3.37
CA LYS A 12 -17.04 8.39 2.63
C LYS A 12 -15.68 8.23 3.29
N VAL A 13 -15.57 7.24 4.17
CA VAL A 13 -14.30 6.88 4.82
C VAL A 13 -13.36 6.25 3.78
N PRO A 14 -12.21 6.86 3.47
CA PRO A 14 -11.24 6.25 2.57
C PRO A 14 -10.62 5.04 3.24
N LYS A 15 -10.71 3.88 2.58
CA LYS A 15 -9.99 2.69 3.04
C LYS A 15 -8.49 2.89 2.83
N PRO A 16 -7.65 2.66 3.85
CA PRO A 16 -6.21 2.66 3.65
C PRO A 16 -5.81 1.57 2.65
N PRO A 17 -4.96 1.84 1.65
CA PRO A 17 -4.53 0.83 0.67
C PRO A 17 -3.90 -0.41 1.28
N ILE A 18 -3.22 -0.27 2.42
CA ILE A 18 -2.68 -1.42 3.17
C ILE A 18 -3.82 -2.31 3.69
N ARG A 19 -4.87 -1.71 4.24
CA ARG A 19 -6.04 -2.44 4.77
C ARG A 19 -6.81 -3.10 3.63
N GLU A 20 -7.06 -2.36 2.55
CA GLU A 20 -7.74 -2.90 1.38
C GLU A 20 -6.99 -4.08 0.75
N LEU A 21 -5.66 -4.00 0.66
CA LEU A 21 -4.83 -5.11 0.18
C LEU A 21 -4.91 -6.35 1.08
N LEU A 22 -4.88 -6.18 2.40
CA LEU A 22 -5.00 -7.29 3.36
C LEU A 22 -6.43 -7.85 3.44
N GLU A 23 -7.46 -7.03 3.20
CA GLU A 23 -8.85 -7.50 3.10
C GLU A 23 -9.07 -8.34 1.83
N LEU A 24 -8.41 -7.98 0.72
CA LEU A 24 -8.45 -8.76 -0.52
C LEU A 24 -7.63 -10.06 -0.45
N GLU A 25 -6.48 -10.00 0.23
CA GLU A 25 -5.46 -11.04 0.22
C GLU A 25 -4.87 -11.22 1.63
N PRO A 26 -5.60 -11.87 2.55
CA PRO A 26 -5.25 -11.88 3.99
C PRO A 26 -3.99 -12.66 4.33
N GLU A 27 -3.77 -13.82 3.71
CA GLU A 27 -2.67 -14.74 4.05
C GLU A 27 -1.53 -14.73 3.02
N THR A 28 -1.78 -14.16 1.84
CA THR A 28 -0.85 -14.18 0.70
C THR A 28 0.03 -12.94 0.66
N VAL A 29 -0.32 -11.85 1.35
CA VAL A 29 0.42 -10.59 1.35
C VAL A 29 1.52 -10.59 2.40
N LYS A 30 2.78 -10.43 1.98
CA LYS A 30 3.93 -10.23 2.86
C LYS A 30 4.61 -8.91 2.58
N PHE A 31 4.85 -8.13 3.63
CA PHE A 31 5.70 -6.94 3.55
C PHE A 31 7.11 -7.30 4.00
N GLU A 32 8.10 -7.07 3.14
CA GLU A 32 9.51 -7.28 3.46
C GLU A 32 10.02 -6.22 4.46
N LYS A 33 11.18 -6.48 5.07
CA LYS A 33 11.84 -5.51 5.94
C LYS A 33 12.17 -4.23 5.14
N PRO A 34 11.97 -3.05 5.72
CA PRO A 34 12.28 -1.80 5.03
C PRO A 34 13.77 -1.66 4.78
N GLU A 35 14.13 -1.20 3.58
CA GLU A 35 15.50 -0.94 3.14
C GLU A 35 15.73 0.57 3.05
N ARG A 36 16.85 1.08 3.57
CA ARG A 36 17.27 2.47 3.34
C ARG A 36 18.07 2.55 2.05
N LEU A 37 17.67 3.45 1.17
CA LEU A 37 18.35 3.73 -0.09
C LEU A 37 19.45 4.78 0.09
N LEU A 38 20.37 4.83 -0.88
CA LEU A 38 21.49 5.78 -0.89
C LEU A 38 21.04 7.25 -0.90
N ASP A 39 19.85 7.51 -1.42
CA ASP A 39 19.22 8.83 -1.46
C ASP A 39 18.47 9.21 -0.16
N GLY A 40 18.54 8.37 0.87
CA GLY A 40 17.88 8.57 2.16
C GLY A 40 16.41 8.15 2.20
N ARG A 41 15.82 7.69 1.09
CA ARG A 41 14.44 7.16 1.09
C ARG A 41 14.38 5.77 1.70
N ILE A 42 13.22 5.43 2.26
CA ILE A 42 12.88 4.10 2.74
C ILE A 42 12.11 3.38 1.65
N ARG A 43 12.63 2.22 1.23
CA ARG A 43 11.95 1.29 0.33
C ARG A 43 11.27 0.19 1.14
N VAL A 44 10.03 -0.13 0.78
CA VAL A 44 9.28 -1.28 1.26
C VAL A 44 8.85 -2.10 0.06
N THR A 45 9.08 -3.41 0.12
CA THR A 45 8.57 -4.36 -0.86
C THR A 45 7.35 -5.06 -0.27
N VAL A 46 6.31 -5.24 -1.09
CA VAL A 46 5.19 -6.14 -0.81
C VAL A 46 5.19 -7.27 -1.83
N GLU A 47 5.04 -8.48 -1.36
CA GLU A 47 4.96 -9.71 -2.14
C GLU A 47 3.58 -10.33 -1.95
N ILE A 48 2.94 -10.74 -3.05
CA ILE A 48 1.68 -11.50 -3.03
C ILE A 48 1.99 -12.94 -3.44
N ILE A 49 1.94 -13.84 -2.47
CA ILE A 49 2.22 -15.27 -2.62
C ILE A 49 1.09 -15.94 -3.41
N GLY A 50 1.43 -16.92 -4.24
CA GLY A 50 0.45 -17.76 -4.93
C GLY A 50 -0.15 -17.15 -6.19
N LYS A 51 0.12 -15.87 -6.50
CA LYS A 51 -0.32 -15.23 -7.75
C LYS A 51 0.80 -15.07 -8.79
N GLY A 52 1.98 -15.69 -8.62
CA GLY A 52 3.15 -15.50 -9.49
C GLY A 52 4.14 -14.49 -8.90
N LEU A 53 5.11 -14.00 -9.68
CA LEU A 53 6.12 -13.03 -9.23
C LEU A 53 5.54 -11.61 -9.09
N PHE A 54 4.63 -11.41 -8.14
CA PHE A 54 4.05 -10.10 -7.81
C PHE A 54 4.76 -9.46 -6.62
N LYS A 55 5.95 -8.91 -6.88
CA LYS A 55 6.67 -8.04 -5.95
C LYS A 55 6.51 -6.58 -6.37
N PHE A 56 5.97 -5.76 -5.47
CA PHE A 56 5.81 -4.31 -5.68
C PHE A 56 6.63 -3.53 -4.68
N LYS A 57 7.26 -2.46 -5.14
CA LYS A 57 8.13 -1.62 -4.33
C LYS A 57 7.53 -0.23 -4.19
N GLY A 58 7.60 0.32 -2.99
CA GLY A 58 7.32 1.74 -2.70
C GLY A 58 8.54 2.35 -2.03
N ALA A 59 9.03 3.49 -2.52
CA ALA A 59 10.21 4.17 -1.98
C ALA A 59 9.90 5.63 -1.67
N GLU A 60 9.92 5.99 -0.39
CA GLU A 60 9.45 7.29 0.11
C GLU A 60 10.24 7.76 1.33
N ARG A 61 10.07 9.02 1.71
CA ARG A 61 10.74 9.63 2.88
C ARG A 61 10.43 8.99 4.24
N ASN A 62 9.37 8.18 4.35
CA ASN A 62 8.93 7.56 5.59
C ASN A 62 8.38 6.15 5.31
N TYR A 63 8.65 5.21 6.23
CA TYR A 63 8.14 3.84 6.20
C TYR A 63 6.63 3.76 5.94
N ARG A 64 5.83 4.57 6.63
CA ARG A 64 4.37 4.56 6.47
C ARG A 64 3.94 4.90 5.05
N ILE A 65 4.57 5.89 4.43
CA ILE A 65 4.24 6.33 3.07
C ILE A 65 4.77 5.29 2.06
N ALA A 66 5.98 4.76 2.27
CA ALA A 66 6.57 3.72 1.43
C ALA A 66 5.73 2.44 1.41
N LYS A 67 5.29 1.98 2.59
CA LYS A 67 4.40 0.81 2.73
C LYS A 67 3.06 1.03 2.04
N ASN A 68 2.49 2.23 2.18
CA ASN A 68 1.24 2.60 1.53
C ASN A 68 1.38 2.70 0.00
N ALA A 69 2.49 3.25 -0.49
CA ALA A 69 2.82 3.31 -1.91
C ALA A 69 2.98 1.89 -2.51
N ALA A 70 3.70 0.99 -1.82
CA ALA A 70 3.84 -0.39 -2.22
C ALA A 70 2.48 -1.10 -2.32
N ALA A 71 1.63 -0.93 -1.30
CA ALA A 71 0.28 -1.51 -1.30
C ALA A 71 -0.61 -0.93 -2.41
N LYS A 72 -0.55 0.37 -2.67
CA LYS A 72 -1.30 1.03 -3.75
C LYS A 72 -0.87 0.52 -5.13
N CYS A 73 0.42 0.29 -5.35
CA CYS A 73 0.93 -0.33 -6.58
C CYS A 73 0.40 -1.76 -6.75
N ALA A 74 0.37 -2.54 -5.66
CA ALA A 74 -0.16 -3.89 -5.66
C ALA A 74 -1.65 -3.93 -6.01
N LEU A 75 -2.47 -3.11 -5.34
CA LEU A 75 -3.91 -2.99 -5.60
C LEU A 75 -4.20 -2.61 -7.05
N LYS A 76 -3.49 -1.63 -7.61
CA LYS A 76 -3.66 -1.20 -9.00
C LYS A 76 -3.35 -2.32 -10.01
N LYS A 77 -2.47 -3.26 -9.65
CA LYS A 77 -2.15 -4.40 -10.51
C LYS A 77 -3.17 -5.53 -10.34
N LEU A 78 -3.61 -5.81 -9.11
CA LEU A 78 -4.69 -6.75 -8.82
C LEU A 78 -5.99 -6.34 -9.53
N SER A 79 -6.37 -5.08 -9.46
CA SER A 79 -7.59 -4.54 -10.10
C SER A 79 -7.57 -4.54 -11.65
N ARG A 80 -6.46 -4.96 -12.27
CA ARG A 80 -6.30 -5.09 -13.73
C ARG A 80 -6.24 -6.55 -14.17
N LEU A 81 -6.20 -7.48 -13.22
CA LEU A 81 -6.14 -8.91 -13.44
C LEU A 81 -7.52 -9.58 -13.29
N ASP A 82 -8.43 -8.91 -12.57
CA ASP A 82 -9.86 -9.15 -12.58
C ASP A 82 -10.53 -8.52 -13.81
#